data_AF-D8IR71-F1
#
_entry.id   AF-D8IR71-F1
#
_cell.length_a   1.000
_cell.length_b   1.000
_cell.length_c   1.000
_cell.angle_alpha   90.00
_cell.angle_beta   90.00
_cell.angle_gamma   90.00
#
_symmetry.space_group_name_H-M   'P 1'
#
loop_
_entity.id
_entity.type
_entity.pdbx_description
1 polymer ?
#
loop_
_entity_poly.entity_id
_entity_poly.type
_entity_poly.pdbx_seq_one_letter_code
_entity_poly.pdbx_strand_id
1 'polypeptide(L)'
;MSASRTWLLAAATLLLTTACSTPEERMAKLQIKQQRLEIKAQQAAQRNEVISKAQGAAVIDQRAPFENVLKALANCDASFAATLGQFPEALSPAFVVTRKGKIASIDVPDRRTPGRDRVAAAGSALAYGQTLSAYYDESVEINGQPQKISWGFYSPSTPEQLARILGAAIPNFKRTSRELNGNYVRMEIFDRGGWHRTTRFDYYRGQANVLGERTLVIEPSRDPAFPGSRIGCSVRGSQVAQFQDELRPEVD
;
A
#
# COMPACT_ATOMS: atom_id res chain seq x y z
N MET A 1 49.13 6.39 54.71
CA MET A 1 49.47 7.49 53.76
C MET A 1 49.89 6.86 52.43
N SER A 2 49.52 7.46 51.28
CA SER A 2 49.91 7.07 49.90
C SER A 2 48.90 6.29 49.04
N ALA A 3 47.66 6.77 48.91
CA ALA A 3 46.74 6.31 47.84
C ALA A 3 45.94 7.43 47.16
N SER A 4 46.26 8.71 47.43
CA SER A 4 45.44 9.86 46.99
C SER A 4 46.10 10.70 45.89
N ARG A 5 47.37 10.44 45.52
CA ARG A 5 48.11 11.25 44.53
C ARG A 5 48.10 10.70 43.10
N THR A 6 47.74 9.43 42.88
CA THR A 6 47.74 8.82 41.54
C THR A 6 46.46 9.05 40.75
N TRP A 7 45.33 9.31 41.40
CA TRP A 7 44.04 9.52 40.72
C TRP A 7 43.84 10.94 40.18
N LEU A 8 44.50 11.94 40.75
CA LEU A 8 44.41 13.33 40.28
C LEU A 8 45.19 13.59 38.98
N LEU A 9 46.18 12.75 38.64
CA LEU A 9 46.95 12.86 37.39
C LEU A 9 46.25 12.21 36.19
N ALA A 10 45.44 11.17 36.41
CA ALA A 10 44.68 10.50 35.34
C ALA A 10 43.43 11.29 34.90
N ALA A 11 42.79 12.02 35.83
CA ALA A 11 41.64 12.86 35.50
C ALA A 11 42.04 14.15 34.75
N ALA A 12 43.25 14.68 35.01
CA ALA A 12 43.77 15.85 34.28
C ALA A 12 44.13 15.52 32.82
N THR A 13 44.60 14.30 32.52
CA THR A 13 45.00 13.91 31.16
C THR A 13 43.82 13.58 30.24
N LEU A 14 42.66 13.18 30.77
CA LEU A 14 41.46 12.96 29.95
C LEU A 14 40.67 14.24 29.63
N LEU A 15 40.79 15.29 30.45
CA LEU A 15 40.12 16.58 30.22
C LEU A 15 40.92 17.54 29.34
N LEU A 16 42.23 17.33 29.17
CA LEU A 16 43.10 18.16 28.31
C LEU A 16 43.15 17.71 26.84
N THR A 17 42.62 16.53 26.50
CA THR A 17 42.62 16.02 25.10
C THR A 17 41.31 16.28 24.35
N THR A 18 40.29 16.85 25.00
CA THR A 18 39.02 17.21 24.34
C THR A 18 38.89 18.70 24.03
N ALA A 19 39.86 19.53 24.42
CA ALA A 19 39.79 20.99 24.24
C ALA A 19 40.55 21.55 23.02
N CYS A 20 41.31 20.73 22.27
CA CYS A 20 42.09 21.20 21.12
C CYS A 20 41.96 20.27 19.91
N SER A 21 40.73 19.96 19.48
CA SER A 21 40.59 19.57 18.07
C SER A 21 40.90 20.80 17.23
N THR A 22 41.93 20.75 16.40
CA THR A 22 42.25 21.85 15.49
C THR A 22 41.03 22.16 14.61
N PRO A 23 40.89 23.40 14.08
CA PRO A 23 39.82 23.72 13.12
C PRO A 23 39.75 22.70 11.97
N GLU A 24 40.92 22.20 11.56
CA GLU A 24 41.09 21.18 10.54
C GLU A 24 40.47 19.82 10.93
N GLU A 25 40.67 19.34 12.16
CA GLU A 25 40.04 18.09 12.64
C GLU A 25 38.51 18.21 12.76
N ARG A 26 38.00 19.40 13.11
CA ARG A 26 36.54 19.65 13.14
C ARG A 26 35.94 19.63 11.76
N MET A 27 36.61 20.24 10.79
CA MET A 27 36.21 20.23 9.38
C MET A 27 36.25 18.81 8.80
N ALA A 28 37.28 18.02 9.10
CA ALA A 28 37.37 16.62 8.67
C ALA A 28 36.22 15.77 9.25
N LYS A 29 35.88 15.95 10.54
CA LYS A 29 34.73 15.25 11.16
C LYS A 29 33.39 15.66 10.55
N LEU A 30 33.22 16.94 10.20
CA LEU A 30 32.02 17.44 9.52
C LEU A 30 31.89 16.87 8.10
N GLN A 31 32.98 16.82 7.33
CA GLN A 31 33.02 16.22 6.00
C GLN A 31 32.67 14.73 6.04
N ILE A 32 33.24 13.97 6.98
CA ILE A 32 32.90 12.55 7.17
C ILE A 32 31.42 12.37 7.54
N LYS A 33 30.87 13.27 8.36
CA LYS A 33 29.44 13.24 8.72
C LYS A 33 28.54 13.53 7.52
N GLN A 34 28.90 14.50 6.68
CA GLN A 34 28.19 14.83 5.44
C GLN A 34 28.24 13.66 4.45
N GLN A 35 29.42 13.09 4.21
CA GLN A 35 29.57 11.89 3.36
C GLN A 35 28.71 10.72 3.85
N ARG A 36 28.64 10.48 5.17
CA ARG A 36 27.77 9.43 5.73
C ARG A 36 26.29 9.71 5.51
N LEU A 37 25.87 10.97 5.57
CA LEU A 37 24.48 11.35 5.30
C LEU A 37 24.15 11.20 3.81
N GLU A 38 25.07 11.58 2.93
CA GLU A 38 24.93 11.39 1.48
C GLU A 38 24.86 9.92 1.10
N ILE A 39 25.75 9.07 1.64
CA ILE A 39 25.72 7.62 1.42
C ILE A 39 24.39 7.04 1.92
N LYS A 40 23.89 7.46 3.10
CA LYS A 40 22.59 7.02 3.59
C LYS A 40 21.43 7.49 2.71
N ALA A 41 21.48 8.72 2.20
CA ALA A 41 20.48 9.25 1.28
C ALA A 41 20.50 8.50 -0.05
N GLN A 42 21.68 8.21 -0.60
CA GLN A 42 21.85 7.40 -1.81
C GLN A 42 21.37 5.96 -1.60
N GLN A 43 21.68 5.33 -0.46
CA GLN A 43 21.17 4.01 -0.12
C GLN A 43 19.65 3.99 0.05
N ALA A 44 19.05 5.03 0.63
CA ALA A 44 17.60 5.18 0.73
C ALA A 44 16.95 5.37 -0.66
N ALA A 45 17.55 6.18 -1.52
CA ALA A 45 17.09 6.38 -2.89
C ALA A 45 17.19 5.09 -3.72
N GLN A 46 18.32 4.38 -3.65
CA GLN A 46 18.50 3.07 -4.30
C GLN A 46 17.52 2.04 -3.76
N ARG A 47 17.26 2.02 -2.44
CA ARG A 47 16.26 1.13 -1.86
C ARG A 47 14.85 1.45 -2.38
N ASN A 48 14.49 2.73 -2.49
CA ASN A 48 13.21 3.14 -3.06
C ASN A 48 13.11 2.79 -4.55
N GLU A 49 14.20 2.91 -5.32
CA GLU A 49 14.26 2.50 -6.72
C GLU A 49 14.16 0.98 -6.91
N VAL A 50 14.78 0.20 -6.00
CA VAL A 50 14.65 -1.26 -6.00
C VAL A 50 13.25 -1.69 -5.59
N ILE A 51 12.62 -1.00 -4.63
CA ILE A 51 11.21 -1.24 -4.25
C ILE A 51 10.28 -0.88 -5.42
N SER A 52 10.50 0.25 -6.11
CA SER A 52 9.68 0.64 -7.26
C SER A 52 9.87 -0.29 -8.46
N LYS A 53 11.10 -0.78 -8.70
CA LYS A 53 11.36 -1.83 -9.70
C LYS A 53 10.77 -3.18 -9.30
N ALA A 54 10.76 -3.54 -8.02
CA ALA A 54 10.13 -4.75 -7.51
C ALA A 54 8.59 -4.69 -7.56
N GLN A 55 8.00 -3.50 -7.44
CA GLN A 55 6.58 -3.27 -7.68
C GLN A 55 6.17 -3.48 -9.15
N GLY A 56 7.13 -3.58 -10.07
CA GLY A 56 6.97 -4.03 -11.46
C GLY A 56 7.26 -5.52 -11.72
N ALA A 57 7.56 -6.32 -10.69
CA ALA A 57 7.85 -7.74 -10.86
C ALA A 57 6.56 -8.55 -11.11
N ALA A 58 6.50 -9.14 -12.30
CA ALA A 58 5.38 -9.88 -12.88
C ALA A 58 5.40 -11.40 -12.56
N VAL A 59 4.44 -11.83 -11.72
CA VAL A 59 3.88 -13.18 -11.45
C VAL A 59 4.73 -14.28 -10.78
N ILE A 60 4.09 -14.88 -9.75
CA ILE A 60 4.59 -15.98 -8.91
C ILE A 60 4.04 -17.36 -9.36
N ASP A 61 2.88 -17.43 -10.02
CA ASP A 61 2.31 -18.69 -10.57
C ASP A 61 1.38 -18.45 -11.78
N GLN A 62 1.77 -18.87 -12.98
CA GLN A 62 0.99 -18.71 -14.21
C GLN A 62 -0.35 -19.50 -14.23
N ARG A 63 -0.52 -20.48 -13.34
CA ARG A 63 -1.70 -21.38 -13.33
C ARG A 63 -2.89 -20.83 -12.55
N ALA A 64 -2.70 -19.75 -11.79
CA ALA A 64 -3.70 -19.20 -10.89
C ALA A 64 -3.89 -17.68 -11.10
N PRO A 65 -4.43 -17.23 -12.25
CA PRO A 65 -4.50 -15.82 -12.63
C PRO A 65 -5.29 -14.98 -11.60
N PHE A 66 -6.48 -15.41 -11.19
CA PHE A 66 -7.29 -14.69 -10.20
C PHE A 66 -6.64 -14.65 -8.81
N GLU A 67 -5.88 -15.68 -8.43
CA GLU A 67 -5.14 -15.68 -7.17
C GLU A 67 -4.01 -14.65 -7.17
N ASN A 68 -3.28 -14.52 -8.28
CA ASN A 68 -2.28 -13.47 -8.44
C ASN A 68 -2.92 -12.08 -8.42
N VAL A 69 -4.07 -11.91 -9.07
CA VAL A 69 -4.83 -10.66 -9.06
C VAL A 69 -5.25 -10.29 -7.64
N LEU A 70 -5.76 -11.23 -6.84
CA LEU A 70 -6.10 -10.96 -5.43
C LEU A 70 -4.87 -10.68 -4.56
N LYS A 71 -3.75 -11.38 -4.79
CA LYS A 71 -2.47 -11.08 -4.12
C LYS A 71 -2.01 -9.66 -4.42
N ALA A 72 -2.08 -9.24 -5.68
CA ALA A 72 -1.70 -7.89 -6.09
C ALA A 72 -2.67 -6.83 -5.57
N LEU A 73 -3.98 -7.11 -5.59
CA LEU A 73 -5.02 -6.26 -4.98
C LEU A 73 -4.69 -5.96 -3.51
N ALA A 74 -4.17 -6.94 -2.76
CA ALA A 74 -3.82 -6.74 -1.35
C ALA A 74 -2.70 -5.71 -1.10
N ASN A 75 -1.97 -5.28 -2.13
CA ASN A 75 -0.98 -4.20 -2.01
C ASN A 75 -1.63 -2.81 -2.07
N CYS A 76 -2.80 -2.68 -2.69
CA CYS A 76 -3.46 -1.42 -2.96
C CYS A 76 -2.57 -0.42 -3.73
N ASP A 77 -1.84 -0.90 -4.74
CA ASP A 77 -0.97 -0.07 -5.58
C ASP A 77 -1.03 -0.53 -7.05
N ALA A 78 -0.23 0.11 -7.90
CA ALA A 78 -0.11 -0.17 -9.34
C ALA A 78 0.21 -1.63 -9.69
N SER A 79 0.67 -2.46 -8.73
CA SER A 79 0.90 -3.89 -8.97
C SER A 79 -0.38 -4.62 -9.38
N PHE A 80 -1.56 -4.12 -8.99
CA PHE A 80 -2.86 -4.64 -9.42
C PHE A 80 -3.00 -4.54 -10.94
N ALA A 81 -2.86 -3.32 -11.50
CA ALA A 81 -2.99 -3.07 -12.93
C ALA A 81 -1.89 -3.76 -13.75
N ALA A 82 -0.67 -3.82 -13.23
CA ALA A 82 0.43 -4.57 -13.83
C ALA A 82 0.12 -6.08 -13.89
N THR A 83 -0.53 -6.64 -12.86
CA THR A 83 -0.90 -8.06 -12.81
C THR A 83 -2.07 -8.36 -13.75
N LEU A 84 -3.06 -7.48 -13.85
CA LEU A 84 -4.13 -7.59 -14.84
C LEU A 84 -3.55 -7.64 -16.27
N GLY A 85 -2.56 -6.79 -16.55
CA GLY A 85 -1.88 -6.72 -17.85
C GLY A 85 -1.15 -8.00 -18.26
N GLN A 86 -0.87 -8.91 -17.32
CA GLN A 86 -0.20 -10.19 -17.58
C GLN A 86 -1.17 -11.32 -17.94
N PHE A 87 -2.42 -11.24 -17.49
CA PHE A 87 -3.41 -12.32 -17.65
C PHE A 87 -4.70 -11.96 -18.39
N PRO A 88 -4.75 -11.00 -19.32
CA PRO A 88 -6.05 -10.54 -19.82
C PRO A 88 -6.81 -11.66 -20.54
N GLU A 89 -6.17 -12.53 -21.30
CA GLU A 89 -6.85 -13.67 -21.94
C GLU A 89 -7.48 -14.64 -20.94
N ALA A 90 -6.82 -14.86 -19.79
CA ALA A 90 -7.34 -15.73 -18.75
C ALA A 90 -8.46 -15.08 -17.91
N LEU A 91 -8.48 -13.75 -17.86
CA LEU A 91 -9.48 -12.97 -17.12
C LEU A 91 -10.71 -12.61 -17.98
N SER A 92 -10.53 -12.46 -19.30
CA SER A 92 -11.56 -12.10 -20.29
C SER A 92 -12.85 -12.92 -20.25
N PRO A 93 -12.82 -14.24 -19.94
CA PRO A 93 -14.06 -15.01 -19.81
C PRO A 93 -14.98 -14.53 -18.66
N ALA A 94 -14.41 -13.91 -17.62
CA ALA A 94 -15.17 -13.39 -16.49
C ALA A 94 -15.38 -11.88 -16.56
N PHE A 95 -14.37 -11.12 -17.00
CA PHE A 95 -14.37 -9.67 -16.96
C PHE A 95 -13.78 -9.07 -18.24
N VAL A 96 -14.34 -7.96 -18.72
CA VAL A 96 -13.73 -7.23 -19.83
C VAL A 96 -12.47 -6.54 -19.32
N VAL A 97 -11.31 -6.91 -19.88
CA VAL A 97 -10.00 -6.37 -19.50
C VAL A 97 -9.40 -5.57 -20.65
N THR A 98 -9.21 -4.27 -20.43
CA THR A 98 -8.61 -3.36 -21.42
C THR A 98 -7.15 -3.11 -21.09
N ARG A 99 -6.24 -3.44 -22.02
CA ARG A 99 -4.80 -3.18 -21.86
C ARG A 99 -4.45 -1.74 -22.27
N LYS A 100 -3.57 -1.11 -21.49
CA LYS A 100 -2.85 0.12 -21.81
C LYS A 100 -1.34 -0.15 -21.69
N GLY A 101 -0.72 -0.63 -22.78
CA GLY A 101 0.68 -1.05 -22.76
C GLY A 101 0.92 -2.26 -21.86
N LYS A 102 1.70 -2.09 -20.77
CA LYS A 102 2.04 -3.17 -19.82
C LYS A 102 1.06 -3.32 -18.65
N ILE A 103 0.13 -2.38 -18.49
CA ILE A 103 -0.91 -2.38 -17.45
C ILE A 103 -2.28 -2.62 -18.08
N ALA A 104 -3.27 -2.98 -17.27
CA ALA A 104 -4.65 -3.14 -17.72
C ALA A 104 -5.66 -2.78 -16.63
N SER A 105 -6.88 -2.44 -17.04
CA SER A 105 -8.05 -2.24 -16.18
C SER A 105 -9.08 -3.33 -16.42
N ILE A 106 -9.88 -3.64 -15.39
CA ILE A 106 -11.20 -4.26 -15.60
C ILE A 106 -12.19 -3.14 -15.84
N ASP A 107 -12.98 -3.26 -16.90
CA ASP A 107 -13.88 -2.17 -17.32
C ASP A 107 -15.19 -2.21 -16.53
N VAL A 108 -15.58 -1.03 -16.04
CA VAL A 108 -16.91 -0.77 -15.48
C VAL A 108 -17.60 0.31 -16.33
N PRO A 109 -18.94 0.27 -16.47
CA PRO A 109 -19.66 1.22 -17.31
C PRO A 109 -19.42 2.70 -16.97
N ASP A 110 -19.36 3.05 -15.68
CA ASP A 110 -19.06 4.40 -15.20
C ASP A 110 -18.64 4.38 -13.72
N ARG A 111 -17.39 4.75 -13.42
CA ARG A 111 -16.82 4.78 -12.07
C ARG A 111 -17.47 5.80 -11.13
N ARG A 112 -18.09 6.86 -11.69
CA ARG A 112 -18.63 7.99 -10.92
C ARG A 112 -20.10 7.81 -10.55
N THR A 113 -20.80 6.91 -11.23
CA THR A 113 -22.24 6.71 -11.05
C THR A 113 -22.52 5.45 -10.22
N PRO A 114 -23.11 5.57 -9.02
CA PRO A 114 -23.49 4.41 -8.22
C PRO A 114 -24.37 3.44 -9.02
N GLY A 115 -24.03 2.15 -9.00
CA GLY A 115 -24.72 1.10 -9.75
C GLY A 115 -24.16 0.88 -11.16
N ARG A 116 -23.32 1.78 -11.67
CA ARG A 116 -22.60 1.65 -12.94
C ARG A 116 -21.08 1.51 -12.77
N ASP A 117 -20.61 1.62 -11.55
CA ASP A 117 -19.25 1.45 -11.03
C ASP A 117 -18.89 -0.03 -10.79
N ARG A 118 -19.65 -0.96 -11.36
CA ARG A 118 -19.53 -2.40 -11.11
C ARG A 118 -19.93 -3.22 -12.32
N VAL A 119 -19.40 -4.43 -12.40
CA VAL A 119 -19.72 -5.40 -13.46
C VAL A 119 -19.75 -6.81 -12.87
N ALA A 120 -20.80 -7.57 -13.20
CA ALA A 120 -20.91 -8.98 -12.81
C ALA A 120 -19.88 -9.84 -13.56
N ALA A 121 -19.38 -10.89 -12.92
CA ALA A 121 -18.57 -11.88 -13.61
C ALA A 121 -19.45 -12.63 -14.64
N ALA A 122 -19.05 -12.61 -15.91
CA ALA A 122 -19.76 -13.30 -16.99
C ALA A 122 -19.50 -14.82 -17.00
N GLY A 123 -18.42 -15.24 -16.35
CA GLY A 123 -17.96 -16.63 -16.28
C GLY A 123 -17.35 -16.94 -14.91
N SER A 124 -16.77 -18.13 -14.78
CA SER A 124 -16.15 -18.57 -13.53
C SER A 124 -14.94 -17.70 -13.17
N ALA A 125 -15.03 -17.03 -12.02
CA ALA A 125 -13.91 -16.32 -11.42
C ALA A 125 -13.69 -16.87 -10.00
N LEU A 126 -12.68 -17.73 -9.85
CA LEU A 126 -12.36 -18.40 -8.60
C LEU A 126 -10.92 -18.08 -8.18
N ALA A 127 -10.74 -17.72 -6.92
CA ALA A 127 -9.43 -17.55 -6.30
C ALA A 127 -9.45 -18.12 -4.88
N TYR A 128 -8.50 -19.00 -4.53
CA TYR A 128 -8.47 -19.65 -3.21
C TYR A 128 -9.80 -20.37 -2.87
N GLY A 129 -10.45 -20.94 -3.88
CA GLY A 129 -11.77 -21.58 -3.75
C GLY A 129 -12.92 -20.61 -3.44
N GLN A 130 -12.69 -19.29 -3.51
CA GLN A 130 -13.72 -18.26 -3.33
C GLN A 130 -14.20 -17.76 -4.68
N THR A 131 -15.52 -17.62 -4.83
CA THR A 131 -16.13 -16.99 -6.01
C THR A 131 -15.97 -15.48 -5.94
N LEU A 132 -15.51 -14.89 -7.04
CA LEU A 132 -15.53 -13.45 -7.30
C LEU A 132 -16.74 -13.15 -8.17
N SER A 133 -17.85 -12.76 -7.57
CA SER A 133 -19.14 -12.63 -8.27
C SER A 133 -19.25 -11.37 -9.13
N ALA A 134 -18.49 -10.34 -8.80
CA ALA A 134 -18.44 -9.09 -9.54
C ALA A 134 -17.16 -8.33 -9.23
N TYR A 135 -16.86 -7.34 -10.07
CA TYR A 135 -15.81 -6.35 -9.86
C TYR A 135 -16.47 -4.98 -9.62
N TYR A 136 -15.88 -4.17 -8.73
CA TYR A 136 -16.22 -2.76 -8.58
C TYR A 136 -14.99 -1.87 -8.78
N ASP A 137 -15.24 -0.68 -9.30
CA ASP A 137 -14.27 0.40 -9.43
C ASP A 137 -15.05 1.72 -9.34
N GLU A 138 -14.97 2.36 -8.17
CA GLU A 138 -15.73 3.55 -7.82
C GLU A 138 -14.79 4.75 -7.61
N SER A 139 -15.24 5.92 -8.06
CA SER A 139 -14.59 7.21 -7.84
C SER A 139 -15.62 8.22 -7.36
N VAL A 140 -15.30 8.92 -6.27
CA VAL A 140 -16.09 10.05 -5.77
C VAL A 140 -15.26 11.31 -5.98
N GLU A 141 -15.81 12.23 -6.75
CA GLU A 141 -15.20 13.53 -7.03
C GLU A 141 -15.99 14.66 -6.38
N ILE A 142 -15.27 15.65 -5.86
CA ILE A 142 -15.83 16.92 -5.39
C ILE A 142 -15.08 18.02 -6.11
N ASN A 143 -15.81 18.93 -6.78
CA ASN A 143 -15.24 20.02 -7.60
C ASN A 143 -14.23 19.53 -8.64
N GLY A 144 -14.49 18.37 -9.26
CA GLY A 144 -13.61 17.77 -10.27
C GLY A 144 -12.31 17.18 -9.72
N GLN A 145 -12.18 17.02 -8.40
CA GLN A 145 -11.02 16.39 -7.76
C GLN A 145 -11.44 15.08 -7.07
N PRO A 146 -10.75 13.96 -7.30
CA PRO A 146 -11.04 12.71 -6.61
C PRO A 146 -10.84 12.88 -5.10
N GLN A 147 -11.84 12.49 -4.33
CA GLN A 147 -11.83 12.46 -2.87
C GLN A 147 -11.79 11.04 -2.34
N LYS A 148 -12.27 10.09 -3.13
CA LYS A 148 -12.23 8.67 -2.85
C LYS A 148 -12.12 7.89 -4.15
N ILE A 149 -11.24 6.91 -4.18
CA ILE A 149 -11.22 5.86 -5.20
C ILE A 149 -11.27 4.51 -4.49
N SER A 150 -12.02 3.55 -5.01
CA SER A 150 -12.03 2.18 -4.46
C SER A 150 -12.23 1.15 -5.54
N TRP A 151 -11.54 0.03 -5.43
CA TRP A 151 -11.62 -1.05 -6.41
C TRP A 151 -11.42 -2.41 -5.76
N GLY A 152 -12.02 -3.42 -6.37
CA GLY A 152 -11.90 -4.79 -5.90
C GLY A 152 -13.05 -5.66 -6.35
N PHE A 153 -13.34 -6.71 -5.60
CA PHE A 153 -14.29 -7.74 -5.99
C PHE A 153 -15.39 -7.90 -4.95
N TYR A 154 -16.55 -8.33 -5.44
CA TYR A 154 -17.60 -8.91 -4.60
C TYR A 154 -17.39 -10.42 -4.49
N SER A 155 -17.83 -10.98 -3.36
CA SER A 155 -17.87 -12.42 -3.13
C SER A 155 -19.10 -12.78 -2.31
N PRO A 156 -19.78 -13.90 -2.60
CA PRO A 156 -20.92 -14.35 -1.79
C PRO A 156 -20.53 -14.78 -0.38
N SER A 157 -19.23 -15.01 -0.12
CA SER A 157 -18.71 -15.37 1.20
C SER A 157 -18.83 -14.22 2.20
N THR A 158 -18.95 -14.55 3.48
CA THR A 158 -18.98 -13.57 4.59
C THR A 158 -17.60 -12.95 4.84
N PRO A 159 -17.51 -11.76 5.49
CA PRO A 159 -16.22 -11.12 5.75
C PRO A 159 -15.29 -12.00 6.58
N GLU A 160 -15.82 -12.70 7.59
CA GLU A 160 -15.06 -13.60 8.46
C GLU A 160 -14.48 -14.80 7.70
N GLN A 161 -15.24 -15.38 6.76
CA GLN A 161 -14.75 -16.46 5.89
C GLN A 161 -13.61 -15.97 5.00
N LEU A 162 -13.78 -14.83 4.33
CA LEU A 162 -12.76 -14.26 3.45
C LEU A 162 -11.50 -13.86 4.22
N ALA A 163 -11.65 -13.21 5.37
CA ALA A 163 -10.52 -12.80 6.21
C ALA A 163 -9.67 -14.01 6.65
N ARG A 164 -10.33 -15.12 7.02
CA ARG A 164 -9.63 -16.37 7.38
C ARG A 164 -8.91 -17.01 6.19
N ILE A 165 -9.60 -17.17 5.05
CA ILE A 165 -9.07 -17.87 3.88
C ILE A 165 -7.95 -17.06 3.22
N LEU A 166 -8.22 -15.78 2.94
CA LEU A 166 -7.23 -14.89 2.34
C LEU A 166 -6.10 -14.57 3.31
N GLY A 167 -6.37 -14.48 4.62
CA GLY A 167 -5.34 -14.29 5.64
C GLY A 167 -4.38 -15.46 5.79
N ALA A 168 -4.82 -16.69 5.49
CA ALA A 168 -3.94 -17.86 5.44
C ALA A 168 -3.03 -17.86 4.19
N ALA A 169 -3.54 -17.35 3.06
CA ALA A 169 -2.85 -17.41 1.77
C ALA A 169 -2.02 -16.16 1.42
N ILE A 170 -2.41 -14.99 1.91
CA ILE A 170 -1.87 -13.69 1.48
C ILE A 170 -1.43 -12.87 2.70
N PRO A 171 -0.12 -12.55 2.83
CA PRO A 171 0.41 -11.84 4.01
C PRO A 171 -0.27 -10.51 4.33
N ASN A 172 -0.72 -9.78 3.30
CA ASN A 172 -1.38 -8.50 3.46
C ASN A 172 -2.81 -8.61 4.00
N PHE A 173 -3.56 -9.64 3.62
CA PHE A 173 -4.85 -9.94 4.25
C PHE A 173 -4.68 -10.44 5.68
N LYS A 174 -3.60 -11.18 6.00
CA LYS A 174 -3.26 -11.58 7.38
C LYS A 174 -3.08 -10.39 8.33
N ARG A 175 -2.70 -9.23 7.79
CA ARG A 175 -2.46 -7.99 8.55
C ARG A 175 -3.72 -7.13 8.72
N THR A 176 -4.87 -7.61 8.25
CA THR A 176 -6.14 -6.94 8.56
C THR A 176 -6.50 -7.16 10.02
N SER A 177 -7.23 -6.21 10.60
CA SER A 177 -7.75 -6.26 11.97
C SER A 177 -9.25 -6.11 11.93
N ARG A 178 -9.94 -6.88 12.76
CA ARG A 178 -11.40 -6.82 12.88
C ARG A 178 -11.82 -5.53 13.59
N GLU A 179 -12.70 -4.78 12.98
CA GLU A 179 -13.38 -3.61 13.55
C GLU A 179 -14.68 -4.01 14.25
N LEU A 180 -15.23 -3.09 15.06
CA LEU A 180 -16.48 -3.29 15.81
C LEU A 180 -17.71 -3.53 14.92
N ASN A 181 -17.70 -2.95 13.72
CA ASN A 181 -18.76 -3.11 12.70
C ASN A 181 -18.69 -4.45 11.94
N GLY A 182 -17.71 -5.31 12.25
CA GLY A 182 -17.49 -6.59 11.56
C GLY A 182 -16.64 -6.52 10.29
N ASN A 183 -16.09 -5.34 9.97
CA ASN A 183 -15.15 -5.17 8.87
C ASN A 183 -13.76 -5.68 9.26
N TYR A 184 -12.94 -6.06 8.27
CA TYR A 184 -11.53 -6.34 8.44
C TYR A 184 -10.73 -5.34 7.64
N VAL A 185 -9.86 -4.58 8.31
CA VAL A 185 -9.12 -3.48 7.68
C VAL A 185 -7.63 -3.58 7.92
N ARG A 186 -6.84 -3.26 6.90
CA ARG A 186 -5.43 -2.90 7.06
C ARG A 186 -5.26 -1.49 6.53
N MET A 187 -4.92 -0.57 7.42
CA MET A 187 -4.84 0.85 7.12
C MET A 187 -3.39 1.32 7.01
N GLU A 188 -3.18 2.21 6.06
CA GLU A 188 -1.93 2.91 5.82
C GLU A 188 -2.25 4.40 5.63
N ILE A 189 -1.35 5.25 6.10
CA ILE A 189 -1.42 6.69 5.89
C ILE A 189 -0.16 7.15 5.17
N PHE A 190 -0.32 8.19 4.35
CA PHE A 190 0.78 8.88 3.73
C PHE A 190 1.13 10.11 4.57
N ASP A 191 2.27 10.05 5.26
CA ASP A 191 2.90 11.19 5.92
C ASP A 191 4.41 11.13 5.65
N ARG A 192 5.12 12.25 5.82
CA ARG A 192 6.60 12.31 5.75
C ARG A 192 7.21 11.68 4.48
N GLY A 193 6.48 11.73 3.36
CA GLY A 193 6.94 11.22 2.07
C GLY A 193 6.78 9.71 1.86
N GLY A 194 5.96 9.00 2.65
CA GLY A 194 5.69 7.59 2.38
C GLY A 194 4.48 6.98 3.09
N TRP A 195 4.01 5.86 2.53
CA TRP A 195 2.98 5.02 3.13
C TRP A 195 3.53 4.25 4.33
N HIS A 196 2.81 4.29 5.44
CA HIS A 196 3.11 3.42 6.57
C HIS A 196 1.83 2.95 7.26
N ARG A 197 1.90 1.72 7.78
CA ARG A 197 0.78 1.09 8.47
C ARG A 197 0.48 1.78 9.80
N THR A 198 -0.80 1.92 10.12
CA THR A 198 -1.26 2.38 11.43
C THR A 198 -2.46 1.57 11.92
N THR A 199 -2.61 1.50 13.24
CA THR A 199 -3.82 0.99 13.92
C THR A 199 -4.54 2.10 14.69
N ARG A 200 -3.98 3.32 14.73
CA ARG A 200 -4.49 4.47 15.49
C ARG A 200 -5.30 5.39 14.59
N PHE A 201 -6.34 4.85 13.99
CA PHE A 201 -7.03 5.55 12.92
C PHE A 201 -7.63 6.89 13.37
N ASP A 202 -8.34 6.92 14.50
CA ASP A 202 -8.95 8.14 15.03
C ASP A 202 -7.95 9.24 15.36
N TYR A 203 -6.68 8.87 15.62
CA TYR A 203 -5.63 9.85 15.84
C TYR A 203 -5.27 10.58 14.55
N TYR A 204 -5.10 9.85 13.45
CA TYR A 204 -4.59 10.40 12.18
C TYR A 204 -5.66 11.04 11.30
N ARG A 205 -6.91 10.63 11.47
CA ARG A 205 -8.04 11.17 10.72
C ARG A 205 -8.11 12.69 10.89
N GLY A 206 -8.09 13.41 9.76
CA GLY A 206 -8.22 14.87 9.73
C GLY A 206 -6.98 15.65 10.15
N GLN A 207 -5.84 14.99 10.41
CA GLN A 207 -4.58 15.69 10.64
C GLN A 207 -4.07 16.34 9.35
N ALA A 208 -3.64 17.60 9.42
CA ALA A 208 -3.20 18.38 8.25
C ALA A 208 -1.97 17.79 7.54
N ASN A 209 -1.13 17.01 8.25
CA ASN A 209 0.06 16.36 7.70
C ASN A 209 -0.21 14.98 7.09
N VAL A 210 -1.45 14.47 7.16
CA VAL A 210 -1.84 13.21 6.53
C VAL A 210 -2.42 13.53 5.16
N LEU A 211 -1.67 13.19 4.12
CA LEU A 211 -2.02 13.56 2.74
C LEU A 211 -2.96 12.55 2.08
N GLY A 212 -2.95 11.31 2.57
CA GLY A 212 -3.80 10.23 2.06
C GLY A 212 -3.97 9.11 3.07
N GLU A 213 -5.11 8.45 2.98
CA GLU A 213 -5.43 7.23 3.72
C GLU A 213 -5.74 6.13 2.73
N ARG A 214 -5.07 4.99 2.87
CA ARG A 214 -5.29 3.80 2.05
C ARG A 214 -5.64 2.63 2.92
N THR A 215 -6.70 1.92 2.56
CA THR A 215 -7.23 0.81 3.33
C THR A 215 -7.43 -0.40 2.43
N LEU A 216 -6.84 -1.53 2.79
CA LEU A 216 -7.31 -2.84 2.33
C LEU A 216 -8.47 -3.26 3.23
N VAL A 217 -9.63 -3.53 2.64
CA VAL A 217 -10.88 -3.80 3.35
C VAL A 217 -11.51 -5.12 2.92
N ILE A 218 -12.09 -5.83 3.89
CA ILE A 218 -13.09 -6.87 3.70
C ILE A 218 -14.31 -6.44 4.52
N GLU A 219 -15.43 -6.17 3.87
CA GLU A 219 -16.64 -5.67 4.54
C GLU A 219 -17.91 -6.29 3.94
N PRO A 220 -19.04 -6.31 4.67
CA PRO A 220 -20.31 -6.73 4.11
C PRO A 220 -20.68 -5.90 2.88
N SER A 221 -21.13 -6.56 1.82
CA SER A 221 -21.66 -5.87 0.66
C SER A 221 -22.96 -5.16 1.03
N ARG A 222 -23.07 -3.90 0.60
CA ARG A 222 -24.30 -3.10 0.71
C ARG A 222 -25.10 -3.10 -0.59
N ASP A 223 -24.60 -3.77 -1.63
CA ASP A 223 -25.30 -3.90 -2.90
C ASP A 223 -26.21 -5.14 -2.87
N PRO A 224 -27.55 -4.97 -2.99
CA PRO A 224 -28.48 -6.09 -3.05
C PRO A 224 -28.22 -7.04 -4.23
N ALA A 225 -27.66 -6.56 -5.34
CA ALA A 225 -27.34 -7.38 -6.51
C ALA A 225 -26.13 -8.31 -6.27
N PHE A 226 -25.27 -7.96 -5.33
CA PHE A 226 -24.07 -8.71 -4.99
C PHE A 226 -24.00 -8.95 -3.48
N PRO A 227 -24.82 -9.86 -2.93
CA PRO A 227 -24.82 -10.16 -1.50
C PRO A 227 -23.50 -10.82 -1.07
N GLY A 228 -23.22 -10.79 0.24
CA GLY A 228 -21.99 -11.33 0.83
C GLY A 228 -21.05 -10.20 1.24
N SER A 229 -19.87 -10.13 0.64
CA SER A 229 -18.81 -9.18 1.00
C SER A 229 -18.20 -8.46 -0.20
N ARG A 230 -17.61 -7.30 0.09
CA ARG A 230 -16.65 -6.61 -0.77
C ARG A 230 -15.25 -6.82 -0.22
N ILE A 231 -14.32 -7.12 -1.11
CA ILE A 231 -12.88 -7.16 -0.84
C ILE A 231 -12.17 -6.18 -1.75
N GLY A 232 -11.25 -5.40 -1.24
CA GLY A 232 -10.47 -4.51 -2.10
C GLY A 232 -9.86 -3.34 -1.38
N CYS A 233 -9.51 -2.33 -2.15
CA CYS A 233 -8.77 -1.18 -1.69
C CYS A 233 -9.65 0.07 -1.75
N SER A 234 -9.50 0.92 -0.75
CA SER A 234 -10.10 2.26 -0.73
C SER A 234 -9.02 3.25 -0.39
N VAL A 235 -8.91 4.31 -1.18
CA VAL A 235 -8.05 5.46 -0.91
C VAL A 235 -8.94 6.68 -0.77
N ARG A 236 -8.68 7.50 0.25
CA ARG A 236 -9.38 8.76 0.50
C ARG A 236 -8.43 9.81 1.04
N GLY A 237 -8.80 11.07 0.90
CA GLY A 237 -8.02 12.19 1.44
C GLY A 237 -8.21 13.47 0.62
N SER A 238 -7.57 14.55 1.06
CA SER A 238 -7.61 15.84 0.37
C SER A 238 -6.77 15.87 -0.90
N GLN A 239 -5.86 14.90 -1.10
CA GLN A 239 -4.90 14.87 -2.20
C GLN A 239 -4.86 13.51 -2.91
N VAL A 240 -6.00 12.83 -3.07
CA VAL A 240 -6.05 11.51 -3.74
C VAL A 240 -5.44 11.57 -5.14
N ALA A 241 -5.66 12.67 -5.88
CA ALA A 241 -5.15 12.86 -7.23
C ALA A 241 -3.62 12.71 -7.34
N GLN A 242 -2.86 13.09 -6.31
CA GLN A 242 -1.39 12.99 -6.36
C GLN A 242 -0.89 11.54 -6.33
N PHE A 243 -1.73 10.61 -5.88
CA PHE A 243 -1.41 9.20 -5.78
C PHE A 243 -1.93 8.39 -6.97
N GLN A 244 -2.57 9.03 -7.96
CA GLN A 244 -3.20 8.32 -9.07
C GLN A 244 -2.21 7.41 -9.82
N ASP A 245 -1.04 7.93 -10.18
CA ASP A 245 -0.01 7.15 -10.89
C ASP A 245 0.59 6.03 -10.04
N GLU A 246 0.66 6.21 -8.72
CA GLU A 246 1.17 5.19 -7.79
C GLU A 246 0.14 4.06 -7.57
N LEU A 247 -1.14 4.41 -7.56
CA LEU A 247 -2.21 3.51 -7.14
C LEU A 247 -2.93 2.86 -8.32
N ARG A 248 -3.28 3.65 -9.33
CA ARG A 248 -4.18 3.31 -10.44
C ARG A 248 -3.72 3.96 -11.77
N PRO A 249 -2.48 3.74 -12.23
CA PRO A 249 -1.95 4.37 -13.45
C PRO A 249 -2.70 4.01 -14.74
N GLU A 250 -3.60 3.02 -14.69
CA GLU A 250 -4.43 2.60 -15.81
C GLU A 250 -5.74 3.39 -15.94
N VAL A 251 -6.12 4.13 -14.91
CA VAL A 251 -7.36 4.94 -14.88
C VAL A 251 -7.00 6.40 -15.12
N ASP A 252 -7.68 7.01 -16.09
CA ASP A 252 -7.53 8.43 -16.45
C ASP A 252 -8.41 9.35 -15.58
#